data_AF-A0A150TVN6-F1
#
_entry.id   AF-A0A150TVN6-F1
#
_cell.length_a   1.000
_cell.length_b   1.000
_cell.length_c   1.000
_cell.angle_alpha   90.00
_cell.angle_beta   90.00
_cell.angle_gamma   90.00
#
_symmetry.space_group_name_H-M   'P 1'
#
loop_
_entity.id
_entity.type
_entity.pdbx_description
1 polymer ?
#
loop_
_entity_poly.entity_id
_entity_poly.type
_entity_poly.pdbx_seq_one_letter_code
_entity_poly.pdbx_strand_id
1 'polypeptide(L)'
;GGRRPGRGRSAGRARPRRCYGRRMRRFSSWMRTLGLIAAAFAGGAATSHLAGASTQAQSPYAPLEQLARVLVLVENNYVEPAQRNKIIDGAIKGMVAELDPHSAYMNTSEFAQFQEETGGTFGGVGIEVDTKDDQITVIAPIEGSPAARAGIRSGDQIIAIDGRPVRGERLDKLVKIMRGPPGSRVKLTIRRQGAAEPLTFDLAREQIHVTSIAARRLDRDVAYVRVKQFQDGTHEEMLRAAARLRAASKAPLAGVILDLRNNPGGLVHEAEALADEFLSSGTIYSTRQRNQVVDEAKAHDGGAFASLPVVALVNEYSASAAELVAGALQDSGRATVVGATTFGKGSVQTIYELPGGAGVRLTTMRYYTPKGRSIQAQGIRPDIVIESAQQPLPAAILREQDLEGHLPAEGSIGDGSPRAVLVEKRAEAAARGPEGDVPADPTRGSDFTLAVGYQQLLRAIPARR
;
A
#
# COMPACT_ATOMS: atom_id res chain seq x y z
N GLY A 1 17.99 -79.66 2.95
CA GLY A 1 19.11 -80.54 2.53
C GLY A 1 20.36 -79.71 2.33
N GLY A 2 21.53 -80.23 2.74
CA GLY A 2 22.88 -79.65 2.51
C GLY A 2 23.54 -79.05 3.76
N ARG A 3 24.17 -79.84 4.65
CA ARG A 3 25.63 -80.16 4.79
C ARG A 3 26.44 -79.02 5.44
N ARG A 4 27.35 -79.16 6.42
CA ARG A 4 28.04 -80.24 7.19
C ARG A 4 28.77 -79.54 8.39
N PRO A 5 29.13 -80.23 9.49
CA PRO A 5 30.12 -79.77 10.48
C PRO A 5 31.45 -80.57 10.44
N GLY A 6 32.52 -80.04 11.05
CA GLY A 6 33.77 -80.79 11.28
C GLY A 6 34.84 -80.01 12.07
N ARG A 7 35.30 -80.57 13.20
CA ARG A 7 36.36 -80.09 14.13
C ARG A 7 37.75 -80.63 13.75
N GLY A 8 38.85 -79.99 14.21
CA GLY A 8 40.16 -80.68 14.36
C GLY A 8 41.44 -79.83 14.59
N ARG A 9 41.88 -79.76 15.87
CA ARG A 9 43.19 -79.54 16.56
C ARG A 9 44.59 -79.29 15.87
N SER A 10 45.35 -78.36 16.51
CA SER A 10 46.72 -78.39 17.13
C SER A 10 48.07 -78.04 16.44
N ALA A 11 48.81 -77.12 17.11
CA ALA A 11 50.24 -77.09 17.57
C ALA A 11 51.47 -76.72 16.66
N GLY A 12 52.42 -75.92 17.20
CA GLY A 12 53.83 -75.76 16.74
C GLY A 12 54.60 -74.52 17.30
N ARG A 13 55.93 -74.60 17.56
CA ARG A 13 56.79 -73.73 18.45
C ARG A 13 57.83 -72.78 17.76
N ALA A 14 58.08 -71.60 18.38
CA ALA A 14 59.29 -70.80 18.78
C ALA A 14 60.66 -70.58 18.02
N ARG A 15 61.08 -69.26 17.97
CA ARG A 15 62.41 -68.54 18.30
C ARG A 15 63.63 -68.48 17.30
N PRO A 16 64.70 -67.60 17.44
CA PRO A 16 65.03 -66.41 18.32
C PRO A 16 65.98 -65.22 17.80
N ARG A 17 66.37 -64.25 18.71
CA ARG A 17 67.58 -63.31 18.87
C ARG A 17 67.61 -61.91 18.16
N ARG A 18 68.25 -60.77 18.59
CA ARG A 18 69.10 -60.23 19.72
C ARG A 18 69.18 -58.66 19.66
N CYS A 19 69.65 -57.96 20.73
CA CYS A 19 69.74 -56.49 20.94
C CYS A 19 71.10 -55.79 20.62
N TYR A 20 71.13 -54.46 20.44
CA TYR A 20 72.20 -53.51 20.89
C TYR A 20 71.68 -52.04 20.93
N GLY A 21 72.14 -51.22 21.89
CA GLY A 21 71.64 -49.85 22.15
C GLY A 21 72.66 -48.71 21.93
N ARG A 22 72.20 -47.44 22.03
CA ARG A 22 73.05 -46.25 22.22
C ARG A 22 72.29 -45.15 23.00
N ARG A 23 72.89 -44.69 24.10
CA ARG A 23 72.43 -43.65 25.04
C ARG A 23 73.25 -42.37 24.79
N MET A 24 72.65 -41.22 25.09
CA MET A 24 73.19 -39.84 25.04
C MET A 24 73.06 -39.06 23.72
N ARG A 25 71.91 -38.39 23.56
CA ARG A 25 71.79 -37.08 22.90
C ARG A 25 70.52 -36.29 23.31
N ARG A 26 69.92 -36.63 24.46
CA ARG A 26 68.66 -36.03 24.98
C ARG A 26 68.79 -34.58 25.47
N PHE A 27 70.01 -34.05 25.64
CA PHE A 27 70.22 -32.69 26.16
C PHE A 27 70.05 -31.59 25.11
N SER A 28 70.31 -31.85 23.82
CA SER A 28 70.18 -30.82 22.77
C SER A 28 68.73 -30.62 22.30
N SER A 29 67.83 -31.59 22.54
CA SER A 29 66.42 -31.41 22.18
C SER A 29 65.73 -30.44 23.13
N TRP A 30 66.04 -30.46 24.43
CA TRP A 30 65.41 -29.60 25.43
C TRP A 30 65.71 -28.11 25.23
N MET A 31 66.96 -27.75 24.90
CA MET A 31 67.31 -26.36 24.59
C MET A 31 66.66 -25.87 23.28
N ARG A 32 66.47 -26.75 22.30
CA ARG A 32 65.74 -26.42 21.07
C ARG A 32 64.25 -26.20 21.33
N THR A 33 63.63 -27.03 22.18
CA THR A 33 62.22 -26.86 22.54
C THR A 33 62.00 -25.58 23.35
N LEU A 34 62.87 -25.27 24.32
CA LEU A 34 62.81 -24.03 25.09
C LEU A 34 63.03 -22.79 24.22
N GLY A 35 63.99 -22.85 23.28
CA GLY A 35 64.21 -21.78 22.31
C GLY A 35 63.00 -21.55 21.39
N LEU A 36 62.34 -22.61 20.94
CA LEU A 36 61.12 -22.52 20.13
C LEU A 36 59.93 -21.99 20.93
N ILE A 37 59.78 -22.37 22.20
CA ILE A 37 58.74 -21.83 23.08
C ILE A 37 58.98 -20.34 23.34
N ALA A 38 60.22 -19.94 23.65
CA ALA A 38 60.56 -18.54 23.87
C ALA A 38 60.38 -17.70 22.58
N ALA A 39 60.74 -18.24 21.41
CA ALA A 39 60.51 -17.59 20.13
C ALA A 39 59.01 -17.50 19.78
N ALA A 40 58.21 -18.51 20.12
CA ALA A 40 56.77 -18.46 19.94
C ALA A 40 56.11 -17.44 20.88
N PHE A 41 56.59 -17.33 22.13
CA PHE A 41 56.09 -16.35 23.10
C PHE A 41 56.50 -14.92 22.72
N ALA A 42 57.76 -14.72 22.33
CA ALA A 42 58.26 -13.42 21.86
C ALA A 42 57.60 -13.02 20.54
N GLY A 43 57.39 -13.97 19.62
CA GLY A 43 56.62 -13.76 18.39
C GLY A 43 55.17 -13.38 18.67
N GLY A 44 54.50 -14.07 19.60
CA GLY A 44 53.13 -13.76 20.02
C GLY A 44 52.98 -12.41 20.74
N ALA A 45 53.96 -12.03 21.56
CA ALA A 45 53.98 -10.74 22.23
C ALA A 45 54.33 -9.58 21.27
N ALA A 46 55.17 -9.81 20.26
CA ALA A 46 55.45 -8.82 19.23
C ALA A 46 54.27 -8.62 18.27
N THR A 47 53.50 -9.67 17.96
CA THR A 47 52.31 -9.57 17.11
C THR A 47 51.10 -8.98 17.84
N SER A 48 50.99 -9.13 19.16
CA SER A 48 49.90 -8.50 19.94
C SER A 48 50.01 -6.97 19.99
N HIS A 49 51.22 -6.42 19.91
CA HIS A 49 51.44 -4.96 19.80
C HIS A 49 51.23 -4.40 18.39
N LEU A 50 51.21 -5.25 17.35
CA LEU A 50 50.96 -4.87 15.95
C LEU A 50 49.49 -5.08 15.53
N ALA A 51 48.73 -5.88 16.27
CA ALA A 51 47.30 -6.05 16.06
C ALA A 51 46.53 -4.97 16.82
N GLY A 52 46.28 -3.83 16.16
CA GLY A 52 45.28 -2.87 16.62
C GLY A 52 43.88 -3.48 16.53
N ALA A 53 43.46 -4.21 17.56
CA ALA A 53 42.08 -4.66 17.68
C ALA A 53 41.19 -3.43 17.84
N SER A 54 40.27 -3.21 16.91
CA SER A 54 39.20 -2.24 17.08
C SER A 54 38.48 -2.55 18.38
N THR A 55 38.44 -1.58 19.30
CA THR A 55 37.74 -1.75 20.57
C THR A 55 36.26 -2.07 20.31
N GLN A 56 35.56 -2.76 21.22
CA GLN A 56 34.14 -3.10 21.03
C GLN A 56 33.26 -1.87 20.75
N ALA A 57 33.66 -0.69 21.23
CA ALA A 57 33.04 0.61 20.93
C ALA A 57 33.23 1.10 19.48
N GLN A 58 34.18 0.53 18.73
CA GLN A 58 34.49 0.84 17.33
C GLN A 58 34.05 -0.28 16.37
N SER A 59 33.41 -1.35 16.86
CA SER A 59 32.87 -2.41 16.02
C SER A 59 31.57 -1.95 15.34
N PRO A 60 31.43 -2.03 14.01
CA PRO A 60 30.18 -1.74 13.32
C PRO A 60 29.05 -2.71 13.71
N TYR A 61 29.37 -3.81 14.42
CA TYR A 61 28.42 -4.81 14.90
C TYR A 61 27.94 -4.58 16.34
N ALA A 62 28.49 -3.60 17.07
CA ALA A 62 28.08 -3.34 18.46
C ALA A 62 26.56 -3.11 18.61
N PRO A 63 25.86 -2.41 17.69
CA PRO A 63 24.40 -2.30 17.76
C PRO A 63 23.67 -3.64 17.56
N LEU A 64 24.18 -4.52 16.69
CA LEU A 64 23.60 -5.86 16.49
C LEU A 64 23.81 -6.75 17.72
N GLU A 65 24.98 -6.66 18.35
CA GLU A 65 25.24 -7.34 19.62
C GLU A 65 24.28 -6.86 20.71
N GLN A 66 24.05 -5.55 20.79
CA GLN A 66 23.11 -4.96 21.75
C GLN A 66 21.68 -5.46 21.51
N LEU A 67 21.23 -5.49 20.25
CA LEU A 67 19.92 -6.03 19.87
C LEU A 67 19.79 -7.51 20.29
N ALA A 68 20.81 -8.33 20.01
CA ALA A 68 20.83 -9.73 20.39
C ALA A 68 20.80 -9.92 21.92
N ARG A 69 21.56 -9.12 22.67
CA ARG A 69 21.55 -9.14 24.14
C ARG A 69 20.17 -8.80 24.70
N VAL A 70 19.51 -7.78 24.17
CA VAL A 70 18.16 -7.39 24.59
C VAL A 70 17.16 -8.51 24.29
N LEU A 71 17.21 -9.13 23.10
CA LEU A 71 16.35 -10.27 22.77
C LEU A 71 16.50 -11.41 23.79
N VAL A 72 17.75 -11.81 24.10
CA VAL A 72 18.04 -12.86 25.09
C VAL A 72 17.57 -12.48 26.49
N LEU A 73 17.72 -11.21 26.90
CA LEU A 73 17.23 -10.73 28.18
C LEU A 73 15.70 -10.82 28.27
N VAL A 74 14.98 -10.41 27.22
CA VAL A 74 13.52 -10.48 27.18
C VAL A 74 13.05 -11.94 27.20
N GLU A 75 13.63 -12.82 26.38
CA GLU A 75 13.25 -14.24 26.33
C GLU A 75 13.42 -14.96 27.67
N ASN A 76 14.46 -14.61 28.44
CA ASN A 76 14.78 -15.29 29.69
C ASN A 76 14.19 -14.65 30.95
N ASN A 77 13.85 -13.35 30.91
CA ASN A 77 13.46 -12.59 32.10
C ASN A 77 12.06 -11.97 32.02
N TYR A 78 11.38 -12.02 30.88
CA TYR A 78 9.99 -11.59 30.81
C TYR A 78 9.12 -12.53 31.66
N VAL A 79 8.13 -11.97 32.34
CA VAL A 79 7.30 -12.69 33.32
C VAL A 79 6.46 -13.82 32.71
N GLU A 80 6.20 -13.76 31.40
CA GLU A 80 5.53 -14.80 30.62
C GLU A 80 6.44 -15.36 29.52
N PRO A 81 6.20 -16.59 29.01
CA PRO A 81 6.94 -17.12 27.87
C PRO A 81 6.81 -16.24 26.64
N ALA A 82 7.91 -15.63 26.21
CA ALA A 82 7.92 -14.74 25.05
C ALA A 82 8.02 -15.52 23.72
N GLN A 83 7.18 -15.15 22.75
CA GLN A 83 7.24 -15.75 21.41
C GLN A 83 8.30 -15.06 20.56
N ARG A 84 9.44 -15.74 20.36
CA ARG A 84 10.60 -15.20 19.61
C ARG A 84 10.23 -14.54 18.28
N ASN A 85 9.42 -15.19 17.46
CA ASN A 85 9.02 -14.66 16.14
C ASN A 85 8.27 -13.33 16.28
N LYS A 86 7.39 -13.21 17.27
CA LYS A 86 6.65 -11.96 17.52
C LYS A 86 7.56 -10.82 17.97
N ILE A 87 8.61 -11.12 18.76
CA ILE A 87 9.59 -10.12 19.19
C ILE A 87 10.45 -9.67 18.01
N ILE A 88 10.91 -10.61 17.17
CA ILE A 88 11.70 -10.31 15.98
C ILE A 88 10.90 -9.46 14.99
N ASP A 89 9.65 -9.85 14.69
CA ASP A 89 8.74 -9.05 13.86
C ASP A 89 8.57 -7.64 14.42
N GLY A 90 8.37 -7.51 15.74
CA GLY A 90 8.26 -6.22 16.41
C GLY A 90 9.52 -5.36 16.29
N ALA A 91 10.70 -5.96 16.42
CA ALA A 91 11.98 -5.27 16.26
C ALA A 91 12.18 -4.76 14.82
N ILE A 92 11.90 -5.59 13.81
CA ILE A 92 12.00 -5.20 12.39
C ILE A 92 10.99 -4.09 12.08
N LYS A 93 9.74 -4.22 12.56
CA LYS A 93 8.72 -3.17 12.39
C LYS A 93 9.17 -1.85 12.99
N GLY A 94 9.72 -1.85 14.21
CA GLY A 94 10.26 -0.65 14.85
C GLY A 94 11.37 0.00 14.02
N MET A 95 12.30 -0.80 13.48
CA MET A 95 13.38 -0.28 12.63
C MET A 95 12.87 0.44 11.38
N VAL A 96 11.85 -0.13 10.72
CA VAL A 96 11.32 0.44 9.47
C VAL A 96 10.40 1.63 9.74
N ALA A 97 9.63 1.60 10.82
CA ALA A 97 8.73 2.69 11.21
C ALA A 97 9.47 3.99 11.59
N GLU A 98 10.74 3.89 12.00
CA GLU A 98 11.60 5.04 12.30
C GLU A 98 11.98 5.86 11.04
N LEU A 99 11.81 5.30 9.84
CA LEU A 99 12.26 5.95 8.61
C LEU A 99 11.32 7.07 8.14
N ASP A 100 10.03 6.73 7.99
CA ASP A 100 8.97 7.61 7.52
C ASP A 100 7.60 6.91 7.73
N PRO A 101 6.46 7.63 7.70
CA PRO A 101 5.14 7.05 7.97
C PRO A 101 4.61 6.10 6.88
N HIS A 102 5.31 5.97 5.75
CA HIS A 102 4.92 5.13 4.61
C HIS A 102 5.78 3.87 4.49
N SER A 103 6.94 3.81 5.12
CA SER A 103 7.80 2.62 5.15
C SER A 103 7.27 1.61 6.18
N ALA A 104 7.13 0.35 5.79
CA ALA A 104 6.60 -0.70 6.65
C ALA A 104 7.18 -2.09 6.35
N TYR A 105 7.48 -2.84 7.40
CA TYR A 105 7.66 -4.30 7.33
C TYR A 105 6.32 -4.99 7.52
N MET A 106 6.02 -5.93 6.64
CA MET A 106 4.82 -6.76 6.66
C MET A 106 5.26 -8.22 6.81
N ASN A 107 4.80 -8.89 7.85
CA ASN A 107 5.00 -10.34 7.95
C ASN A 107 4.18 -11.08 6.87
N THR A 108 4.30 -12.40 6.78
CA THR A 108 3.67 -13.20 5.72
C THR A 108 2.16 -12.96 5.58
N SER A 109 1.43 -12.85 6.69
CA SER A 109 -0.02 -12.63 6.65
C SER A 109 -0.37 -11.20 6.24
N GLU A 110 0.38 -10.22 6.73
CA GLU A 110 0.17 -8.80 6.41
C GLU A 110 0.52 -8.51 4.95
N PHE A 111 1.57 -9.13 4.43
CA PHE A 111 2.01 -8.94 3.05
C PHE A 111 1.02 -9.56 2.06
N ALA A 112 0.51 -10.77 2.35
CA ALA A 112 -0.55 -11.37 1.56
C ALA A 112 -1.82 -10.51 1.55
N GLN A 113 -2.22 -9.96 2.71
CA GLN A 113 -3.35 -9.03 2.79
C GLN A 113 -3.12 -7.75 1.97
N PHE A 114 -1.91 -7.18 2.04
CA PHE A 114 -1.54 -6.00 1.25
C PHE A 114 -1.61 -6.28 -0.27
N GLN A 115 -1.19 -7.47 -0.72
CA GLN A 115 -1.30 -7.87 -2.11
C GLN A 115 -2.77 -8.00 -2.55
N GLU A 116 -3.64 -8.61 -1.73
CA GLU A 116 -5.08 -8.69 -2.01
C GLU A 116 -5.72 -7.29 -2.13
N GLU A 117 -5.42 -6.39 -1.18
CA GLU A 117 -5.95 -5.03 -1.18
C GLU A 117 -5.50 -4.23 -2.41
N THR A 118 -4.25 -4.38 -2.82
CA THR A 118 -3.68 -3.67 -3.98
C THR A 118 -4.21 -4.22 -5.31
N GLY A 119 -4.46 -5.53 -5.37
CA GLY A 119 -4.99 -6.18 -6.57
C GLY A 119 -6.47 -5.88 -6.86
N GLY A 120 -7.15 -5.09 -6.01
CA GLY A 120 -8.57 -4.74 -6.20
C GLY A 120 -9.54 -5.93 -6.12
N THR A 121 -9.02 -7.11 -5.75
CA THR A 121 -9.78 -8.35 -5.65
C THR A 121 -9.53 -9.04 -4.33
N PHE A 122 -10.59 -9.58 -3.74
CA PHE A 122 -10.46 -10.36 -2.51
C PHE A 122 -11.41 -11.55 -2.49
N GLY A 123 -11.02 -12.62 -1.79
CA GLY A 123 -11.91 -13.76 -1.55
C GLY A 123 -12.95 -13.42 -0.50
N GLY A 124 -14.24 -13.47 -0.86
CA GLY A 124 -15.31 -13.12 0.07
C GLY A 124 -16.71 -13.24 -0.53
N VAL A 125 -17.69 -12.64 0.14
CA VAL A 125 -19.10 -12.70 -0.26
C VAL A 125 -19.62 -11.41 -0.91
N GLY A 126 -18.80 -10.35 -0.91
CA GLY A 126 -19.07 -9.07 -1.58
C GLY A 126 -20.13 -8.21 -0.88
N ILE A 127 -19.87 -7.83 0.37
CA ILE A 127 -20.76 -6.97 1.16
C ILE A 127 -19.93 -5.82 1.74
N GLU A 128 -20.42 -4.59 1.57
CA GLU A 128 -19.94 -3.43 2.30
C GLU A 128 -20.73 -3.30 3.60
N VAL A 129 -20.03 -3.19 4.73
CA VAL A 129 -20.62 -3.16 6.07
C VAL A 129 -20.03 -2.02 6.89
N ASP A 130 -20.85 -1.48 7.79
CA ASP A 130 -20.41 -0.52 8.81
C ASP A 130 -21.01 -0.87 10.17
N THR A 131 -20.43 -0.33 11.23
CA THR A 131 -20.99 -0.44 12.58
C THR A 131 -21.91 0.75 12.83
N LYS A 132 -23.22 0.48 12.91
CA LYS A 132 -24.23 1.47 13.25
C LYS A 132 -24.98 1.03 14.50
N ASP A 133 -25.03 1.89 15.52
CA ASP A 133 -25.71 1.62 16.80
C ASP A 133 -25.29 0.27 17.43
N ASP A 134 -23.97 0.03 17.47
CA ASP A 134 -23.32 -1.23 17.92
C ASP A 134 -23.73 -2.50 17.14
N GLN A 135 -24.26 -2.34 15.93
CA GLN A 135 -24.67 -3.43 15.07
C GLN A 135 -24.00 -3.35 13.71
N ILE A 136 -23.57 -4.50 13.20
CA ILE A 136 -23.00 -4.61 11.86
C ILE A 136 -24.15 -4.51 10.86
N THR A 137 -24.16 -3.42 10.11
CA THR A 137 -25.21 -3.11 9.14
C THR A 137 -24.62 -3.13 7.74
N VAL A 138 -25.33 -3.76 6.80
CA VAL A 138 -24.99 -3.77 5.38
C VAL A 138 -25.24 -2.37 4.82
N ILE A 139 -24.18 -1.73 4.33
CA ILE A 139 -24.28 -0.50 3.56
C ILE A 139 -24.86 -0.84 2.18
N ALA A 140 -24.19 -1.75 1.46
CA ALA A 140 -24.65 -2.25 0.18
C ALA A 140 -24.02 -3.60 -0.14
N PRO A 141 -24.73 -4.52 -0.82
CA PRO A 141 -24.08 -5.64 -1.49
C PRO A 141 -23.33 -5.14 -2.73
N ILE A 142 -22.17 -5.72 -3.02
CA ILE A 142 -21.43 -5.43 -4.25
C ILE A 142 -22.19 -6.06 -5.42
N GLU A 143 -22.38 -5.32 -6.50
CA GLU A 143 -23.12 -5.80 -7.67
C GLU A 143 -22.48 -7.08 -8.24
N GLY A 144 -23.32 -8.05 -8.62
CA GLY A 144 -22.85 -9.32 -9.17
C GLY A 144 -22.16 -10.24 -8.16
N SER A 145 -22.06 -9.89 -6.87
CA SER A 145 -21.47 -10.73 -5.82
C SER A 145 -22.39 -11.89 -5.37
N PRO A 146 -21.86 -12.90 -4.66
CA PRO A 146 -22.66 -13.92 -3.97
C PRO A 146 -23.76 -13.33 -3.08
N ALA A 147 -23.44 -12.28 -2.31
CA ALA A 147 -24.41 -11.64 -1.42
C ALA A 147 -25.53 -10.92 -2.19
N ALA A 148 -25.21 -10.22 -3.27
CA ALA A 148 -26.20 -9.58 -4.13
C ALA A 148 -27.15 -10.63 -4.75
N ARG A 149 -26.60 -11.72 -5.30
CA ARG A 149 -27.39 -12.82 -5.88
C ARG A 149 -28.26 -13.55 -4.84
N ALA A 150 -27.76 -13.68 -3.61
CA ALA A 150 -28.52 -14.25 -2.51
C ALA A 150 -29.65 -13.33 -2.00
N GLY A 151 -29.67 -12.06 -2.42
CA GLY A 151 -30.72 -11.12 -2.07
C GLY A 151 -30.51 -10.42 -0.73
N ILE A 152 -29.27 -10.31 -0.26
CA ILE A 152 -28.87 -9.39 0.83
C ILE A 152 -29.07 -7.95 0.33
N ARG A 153 -29.51 -7.05 1.22
CA ARG A 153 -29.92 -5.68 0.88
C ARG A 153 -29.26 -4.67 1.81
N SER A 154 -29.16 -3.43 1.33
CA SER A 154 -28.82 -2.29 2.18
C SER A 154 -29.76 -2.22 3.39
N GLY A 155 -29.20 -1.94 4.57
CA GLY A 155 -29.91 -1.87 5.84
C GLY A 155 -30.12 -3.21 6.56
N ASP A 156 -29.75 -4.34 5.95
CA ASP A 156 -29.72 -5.62 6.66
C ASP A 156 -28.71 -5.59 7.81
N GLN A 157 -29.08 -6.16 8.96
CA GLN A 157 -28.19 -6.24 10.12
C GLN A 157 -27.65 -7.66 10.27
N ILE A 158 -26.33 -7.83 10.20
CA ILE A 158 -25.70 -9.13 10.42
C ILE A 158 -25.71 -9.41 11.92
N ILE A 159 -26.38 -10.48 12.33
CA ILE A 159 -26.54 -10.86 13.75
C ILE A 159 -25.73 -12.10 14.12
N ALA A 160 -25.43 -12.98 13.15
CA ALA A 160 -24.53 -14.12 13.35
C ALA A 160 -23.74 -14.48 12.08
N ILE A 161 -22.54 -15.02 12.27
CA ILE A 161 -21.70 -15.61 11.21
C ILE A 161 -21.33 -17.03 11.64
N ASP A 162 -21.61 -18.02 10.79
CA ASP A 162 -21.45 -19.45 11.08
C ASP A 162 -22.09 -19.87 12.41
N GLY A 163 -23.26 -19.29 12.71
CA GLY A 163 -24.02 -19.55 13.94
C GLY A 163 -23.47 -18.84 15.19
N ARG A 164 -22.36 -18.10 15.09
CA ARG A 164 -21.79 -17.32 16.20
C ARG A 164 -22.34 -15.90 16.19
N PRO A 165 -22.92 -15.40 17.29
CA PRO A 165 -23.37 -14.01 17.40
C PRO A 165 -22.21 -13.04 17.15
N VAL A 166 -22.48 -11.94 16.45
CA VAL A 166 -21.44 -10.93 16.12
C VAL A 166 -21.45 -9.70 17.04
N ARG A 167 -22.38 -9.63 18.00
CA ARG A 167 -22.51 -8.47 18.89
C ARG A 167 -21.29 -8.35 19.81
N GLY A 168 -20.70 -7.15 19.87
CA GLY A 168 -19.52 -6.86 20.69
C GLY A 168 -18.20 -7.33 20.09
N GLU A 169 -18.23 -7.97 18.92
CA GLU A 169 -17.02 -8.31 18.17
C GLU A 169 -16.55 -7.11 17.35
N ARG A 170 -15.23 -6.98 17.19
CA ARG A 170 -14.66 -5.90 16.37
C ARG A 170 -14.93 -6.15 14.89
N LEU A 171 -15.26 -5.08 14.15
CA LEU A 171 -15.58 -5.14 12.72
C LEU A 171 -14.46 -5.79 11.89
N ASP A 172 -13.20 -5.45 12.15
CA ASP A 172 -12.04 -6.00 11.43
C ASP A 172 -11.93 -7.53 11.55
N LYS A 173 -12.24 -8.07 12.74
CA LYS A 173 -12.29 -9.52 12.96
C LYS A 173 -13.44 -10.16 12.19
N LEU A 174 -14.61 -9.53 12.16
CA LEU A 174 -15.78 -10.04 11.44
C LEU A 174 -15.56 -10.02 9.91
N VAL A 175 -14.95 -8.96 9.39
CA VAL A 175 -14.54 -8.89 7.98
C VAL A 175 -13.58 -10.03 7.63
N LYS A 176 -12.59 -10.31 8.48
CA LYS A 176 -11.68 -11.46 8.29
C LYS A 176 -12.40 -12.81 8.26
N ILE A 177 -13.47 -12.97 9.04
CA ILE A 177 -14.27 -14.21 9.03
C ILE A 177 -15.13 -14.30 7.76
N MET A 178 -15.70 -13.20 7.28
CA MET A 178 -16.48 -13.18 6.03
C MET A 178 -15.60 -13.38 4.80
N ARG A 179 -14.34 -12.93 4.85
CA ARG A 179 -13.32 -13.24 3.85
C ARG A 179 -12.85 -14.70 3.97
N GLY A 180 -12.23 -15.19 2.91
CA GLY A 180 -11.68 -16.54 2.87
C GLY A 180 -11.51 -17.05 1.44
N PRO A 181 -10.90 -18.23 1.27
CA PRO A 181 -10.57 -18.77 -0.05
C PRO A 181 -11.81 -18.89 -0.95
N PRO A 182 -11.73 -18.52 -2.23
CA PRO A 182 -12.80 -18.78 -3.19
C PRO A 182 -13.24 -20.25 -3.19
N GLY A 183 -14.55 -20.49 -3.29
CA GLY A 183 -15.17 -21.81 -3.19
C GLY A 183 -15.49 -22.28 -1.76
N SER A 184 -14.87 -21.69 -0.73
CA SER A 184 -15.28 -21.94 0.66
C SER A 184 -16.65 -21.32 0.97
N ARG A 185 -17.28 -21.70 2.08
CA ARG A 185 -18.61 -21.20 2.45
C ARG A 185 -18.62 -20.43 3.77
N VAL A 186 -19.58 -19.53 3.89
CA VAL A 186 -19.91 -18.81 5.12
C VAL A 186 -21.42 -18.67 5.25
N LYS A 187 -21.94 -18.91 6.45
CA LYS A 187 -23.35 -18.75 6.75
C LYS A 187 -23.57 -17.41 7.46
N LEU A 188 -24.34 -16.53 6.85
CA LEU A 188 -24.74 -15.26 7.46
C LEU A 188 -26.18 -15.35 7.94
N THR A 189 -26.43 -14.95 9.18
CA THR A 189 -27.78 -14.73 9.69
C THR A 189 -27.98 -13.23 9.86
N ILE A 190 -29.04 -12.70 9.27
CA ILE A 190 -29.36 -11.28 9.30
C ILE A 190 -30.74 -11.01 9.91
N ARG A 191 -30.91 -9.80 10.42
CA ARG A 191 -32.20 -9.19 10.73
C ARG A 191 -32.52 -8.15 9.67
N ARG A 192 -33.68 -8.27 9.02
CA ARG A 192 -34.17 -7.34 8.01
C ARG A 192 -35.41 -6.62 8.52
N GLN A 193 -35.46 -5.30 8.36
CA GLN A 193 -36.64 -4.52 8.71
C GLN A 193 -37.87 -5.01 7.92
N GLY A 194 -38.95 -5.32 8.63
CA GLY A 194 -40.19 -5.84 8.05
C GLY A 194 -40.26 -7.36 7.89
N ALA A 195 -39.17 -8.10 8.15
CA ALA A 195 -39.21 -9.56 8.28
C ALA A 195 -39.53 -9.96 9.74
N ALA A 196 -40.41 -10.94 9.92
CA ALA A 196 -40.79 -11.42 11.25
C ALA A 196 -39.69 -12.23 11.94
N GLU A 197 -38.93 -13.01 11.17
CA GLU A 197 -37.87 -13.89 11.64
C GLU A 197 -36.51 -13.55 10.97
N PRO A 198 -35.38 -13.82 11.63
CA PRO A 198 -34.06 -13.69 11.02
C PRO A 198 -33.91 -14.55 9.76
N LEU A 199 -33.26 -13.99 8.73
CA LEU A 199 -32.99 -14.68 7.48
C LEU A 199 -31.57 -15.27 7.51
N THR A 200 -31.41 -16.49 7.00
CA THR A 200 -30.09 -17.15 6.93
C THR A 200 -29.70 -17.41 5.48
N PHE A 201 -28.47 -17.03 5.14
CA PHE A 201 -27.88 -17.17 3.81
C PHE A 201 -26.62 -18.02 3.92
N ASP A 202 -26.54 -19.09 3.13
CA ASP A 202 -25.32 -19.88 2.95
C ASP A 202 -24.65 -19.43 1.65
N LEU A 203 -23.53 -18.73 1.79
CA LEU A 203 -22.87 -18.04 0.69
C LEU A 203 -21.56 -18.76 0.35
N ALA A 204 -21.38 -19.07 -0.93
CA ALA A 204 -20.07 -19.42 -1.45
C ALA A 204 -19.22 -18.16 -1.58
N ARG A 205 -17.99 -18.20 -1.07
CA ARG A 205 -17.01 -17.14 -1.29
C ARG A 205 -16.54 -17.19 -2.74
N GLU A 206 -16.41 -16.05 -3.35
CA GLU A 206 -15.90 -15.87 -4.71
C GLU A 206 -14.79 -14.82 -4.69
N GLN A 207 -14.04 -14.73 -5.77
CA GLN A 207 -13.18 -13.57 -5.98
C GLN A 207 -14.07 -12.37 -6.29
N ILE A 208 -14.09 -11.41 -5.39
CA ILE A 208 -14.89 -10.19 -5.50
C ILE A 208 -14.02 -9.11 -6.11
N HIS A 209 -14.50 -8.51 -7.19
CA HIS A 209 -13.88 -7.36 -7.83
C HIS A 209 -14.57 -6.08 -7.38
N VAL A 210 -13.81 -5.14 -6.81
CA VAL A 210 -14.35 -3.82 -6.44
C VAL A 210 -14.10 -2.87 -7.59
N THR A 211 -15.15 -2.21 -8.10
CA THR A 211 -14.98 -1.28 -9.23
C THR A 211 -14.24 -0.02 -8.80
N SER A 212 -13.15 0.28 -9.49
CA SER A 212 -12.29 1.45 -9.27
C SER A 212 -12.84 2.70 -9.96
N ILE A 213 -13.57 2.51 -11.06
CA ILE A 213 -14.17 3.60 -11.86
C ILE A 213 -15.68 3.61 -11.71
N ALA A 214 -16.24 4.78 -11.39
CA ALA A 214 -17.65 5.08 -11.58
C ALA A 214 -17.80 6.14 -12.68
N ALA A 215 -18.72 5.93 -13.62
CA ALA A 215 -18.84 6.82 -14.78
C ALA A 215 -20.30 7.07 -15.17
N ARG A 216 -20.60 8.31 -15.57
CA ARG A 216 -21.94 8.73 -15.99
C ARG A 216 -21.88 9.79 -17.08
N ARG A 217 -22.84 9.77 -18.01
CA ARG A 217 -23.06 10.86 -18.96
C ARG A 217 -24.01 11.88 -18.33
N LEU A 218 -23.55 13.12 -18.22
CA LEU A 218 -24.29 14.26 -17.69
C LEU A 218 -24.97 15.05 -18.81
N ASP A 219 -25.77 16.04 -18.42
CA ASP A 219 -26.35 17.00 -19.34
C ASP A 219 -25.27 17.66 -20.21
N ARG A 220 -25.68 18.03 -21.44
CA ARG A 220 -24.79 18.57 -22.49
C ARG A 220 -23.66 17.62 -22.89
N ASP A 221 -23.87 16.32 -22.75
CA ASP A 221 -22.96 15.28 -23.24
C ASP A 221 -21.57 15.29 -22.57
N VAL A 222 -21.52 15.72 -21.31
CA VAL A 222 -20.30 15.70 -20.50
C VAL A 222 -20.11 14.32 -19.89
N ALA A 223 -18.91 13.77 -19.98
CA ALA A 223 -18.52 12.58 -19.23
C ALA A 223 -18.15 12.97 -17.80
N TYR A 224 -18.75 12.32 -16.81
CA TYR A 224 -18.26 12.30 -15.44
C TYR A 224 -17.58 10.96 -15.20
N VAL A 225 -16.31 11.00 -14.79
CA VAL A 225 -15.49 9.82 -14.49
C VAL A 225 -14.89 10.03 -13.11
N ARG A 226 -15.29 9.21 -12.15
CA ARG A 226 -14.73 9.19 -10.79
C ARG A 226 -13.79 8.02 -10.64
N VAL A 227 -12.56 8.32 -10.22
CA VAL A 227 -11.56 7.31 -9.86
C VAL A 227 -11.57 7.18 -8.35
N LYS A 228 -12.02 6.04 -7.83
CA LYS A 228 -12.10 5.79 -6.37
C LYS A 228 -10.73 5.50 -5.78
N GLN A 229 -9.94 4.68 -6.48
CA GLN A 229 -8.59 4.26 -6.09
C GLN A 229 -7.88 3.69 -7.34
N PHE A 230 -6.56 3.71 -7.37
CA PHE A 230 -5.77 3.06 -8.43
C PHE A 230 -5.38 1.63 -8.01
N GLN A 231 -6.02 0.64 -8.60
CA GLN A 231 -5.83 -0.79 -8.37
C GLN A 231 -5.63 -1.51 -9.71
N ASP A 232 -5.24 -2.78 -9.69
CA ASP A 232 -5.07 -3.55 -10.93
C ASP A 232 -6.34 -3.49 -11.81
N GLY A 233 -6.16 -3.11 -13.08
CA GLY A 233 -7.23 -3.03 -14.07
C GLY A 233 -8.01 -1.70 -14.09
N THR A 234 -7.60 -0.70 -13.31
CA THR A 234 -8.27 0.63 -13.26
C THR A 234 -8.28 1.31 -14.64
N HIS A 235 -7.16 1.29 -15.36
CA HIS A 235 -7.02 1.83 -16.70
C HIS A 235 -7.98 1.15 -17.67
N GLU A 236 -8.06 -0.18 -17.64
CA GLU A 236 -9.02 -0.92 -18.48
C GLU A 236 -10.48 -0.59 -18.13
N GLU A 237 -10.81 -0.45 -16.85
CA GLU A 237 -12.15 -0.04 -16.42
C GLU A 237 -12.50 1.34 -16.96
N MET A 238 -11.54 2.26 -16.99
CA MET A 238 -11.75 3.59 -17.54
C MET A 238 -11.95 3.55 -19.06
N LEU A 239 -11.19 2.74 -19.79
CA LEU A 239 -11.40 2.53 -21.22
C LEU A 239 -12.79 1.93 -21.52
N ARG A 240 -13.21 0.92 -20.74
CA ARG A 240 -14.55 0.33 -20.82
C ARG A 240 -15.63 1.37 -20.51
N ALA A 241 -15.43 2.20 -19.48
CA ALA A 241 -16.35 3.28 -19.14
C ALA A 241 -16.44 4.32 -20.28
N ALA A 242 -15.31 4.73 -20.86
CA ALA A 242 -15.26 5.65 -21.99
C ALA A 242 -16.01 5.09 -23.22
N ALA A 243 -15.83 3.80 -23.52
CA ALA A 243 -16.56 3.12 -24.60
C ALA A 243 -18.08 3.09 -24.34
N ARG A 244 -18.50 2.76 -23.12
CA ARG A 244 -19.92 2.77 -22.72
C ARG A 244 -20.55 4.17 -22.82
N LEU A 245 -19.85 5.21 -22.35
CA LEU A 245 -20.30 6.60 -22.40
C LEU A 245 -20.51 7.09 -23.84
N ARG A 246 -19.66 6.66 -24.77
CA ARG A 246 -19.80 6.95 -26.21
C ARG A 246 -20.93 6.17 -26.84
N ALA A 247 -21.09 4.88 -26.51
CA ALA A 247 -22.16 4.05 -27.06
C ALA A 247 -23.55 4.49 -26.59
N ALA A 248 -23.66 5.13 -25.42
CA ALA A 248 -24.94 5.55 -24.84
C ALA A 248 -25.66 6.68 -25.62
N SER A 249 -24.98 7.39 -26.53
CA SER A 249 -25.59 8.46 -27.33
C SER A 249 -24.90 8.63 -28.67
N LYS A 250 -25.66 8.98 -29.72
CA LYS A 250 -25.08 9.35 -31.02
C LYS A 250 -24.32 10.67 -30.98
N ALA A 251 -24.60 11.54 -30.01
CA ALA A 251 -23.87 12.78 -29.86
C ALA A 251 -22.44 12.51 -29.33
N PRO A 252 -21.41 13.18 -29.86
CA PRO A 252 -20.07 13.07 -29.29
C PRO A 252 -20.05 13.60 -27.86
N LEU A 253 -19.12 13.09 -27.05
CA LEU A 253 -18.85 13.68 -25.74
C LEU A 253 -18.32 15.10 -25.93
N ALA A 254 -18.81 16.05 -25.11
CA ALA A 254 -18.46 17.46 -25.23
C ALA A 254 -17.28 17.87 -24.32
N GLY A 255 -17.02 17.11 -23.25
CA GLY A 255 -16.01 17.38 -22.25
C GLY A 255 -15.99 16.31 -21.16
N VAL A 256 -15.00 16.37 -20.27
CA VAL A 256 -14.84 15.41 -19.17
C VAL A 256 -14.62 16.11 -17.83
N ILE A 257 -15.35 15.67 -16.80
CA ILE A 257 -15.01 15.90 -15.41
C ILE A 257 -14.33 14.64 -14.88
N LEU A 258 -13.07 14.78 -14.50
CA LEU A 258 -12.30 13.74 -13.81
C LEU A 258 -12.37 14.02 -12.30
N ASP A 259 -13.05 13.16 -11.55
CA ASP A 259 -13.22 13.31 -10.11
C ASP A 259 -12.22 12.40 -9.36
N LEU A 260 -11.22 13.04 -8.74
CA LEU A 260 -10.16 12.41 -7.93
C LEU A 260 -10.37 12.66 -6.42
N ARG A 261 -11.53 13.21 -6.02
CA ARG A 261 -11.82 13.49 -4.60
C ARG A 261 -11.94 12.19 -3.81
N ASN A 262 -11.36 12.19 -2.62
CA ASN A 262 -11.31 11.02 -1.73
C ASN A 262 -10.60 9.81 -2.34
N ASN A 263 -9.70 10.03 -3.31
CA ASN A 263 -8.87 8.98 -3.88
C ASN A 263 -7.50 8.99 -3.19
N PRO A 264 -7.18 7.98 -2.35
CA PRO A 264 -5.92 7.93 -1.59
C PRO A 264 -4.69 7.56 -2.46
N GLY A 265 -4.87 7.42 -3.77
CA GLY A 265 -3.85 6.97 -4.72
C GLY A 265 -3.96 5.47 -4.98
N GLY A 266 -2.81 4.80 -5.04
CA GLY A 266 -2.72 3.38 -5.34
C GLY A 266 -1.57 3.09 -6.32
N LEU A 267 -1.77 2.13 -7.22
CA LEU A 267 -0.78 1.71 -8.20
C LEU A 267 -0.42 2.84 -9.18
N VAL A 268 0.86 3.18 -9.22
CA VAL A 268 1.35 4.33 -10.00
C VAL A 268 1.27 4.07 -11.50
N HIS A 269 1.53 2.83 -11.95
CA HIS A 269 1.43 2.49 -13.37
C HIS A 269 0.00 2.61 -13.91
N GLU A 270 -1.01 2.30 -13.08
CA GLU A 270 -2.43 2.52 -13.41
C GLU A 270 -2.77 4.00 -13.50
N ALA A 271 -2.19 4.83 -12.62
CA ALA A 271 -2.35 6.28 -12.66
C ALA A 271 -1.63 6.94 -13.84
N GLU A 272 -0.45 6.43 -14.20
CA GLU A 272 0.31 6.84 -15.38
C GLU A 272 -0.49 6.58 -16.65
N ALA A 273 -0.96 5.33 -16.83
CA ALA A 273 -1.78 4.96 -17.98
C ALA A 273 -3.10 5.74 -18.03
N LEU A 274 -3.74 5.98 -16.87
CA LEU A 274 -4.92 6.83 -16.80
C LEU A 274 -4.62 8.29 -17.20
N ALA A 275 -3.52 8.88 -16.74
CA ALA A 275 -3.13 10.24 -17.12
C ALA A 275 -2.84 10.34 -18.62
N ASP A 276 -2.25 9.29 -19.20
CA ASP A 276 -1.94 9.21 -20.62
C ASP A 276 -3.22 9.32 -21.50
N GLU A 277 -4.36 8.80 -21.03
CA GLU A 277 -5.62 8.93 -21.76
C GLU A 277 -6.13 10.38 -21.89
N PHE A 278 -5.61 11.29 -21.08
CA PHE A 278 -5.96 12.71 -21.12
C PHE A 278 -4.90 13.57 -21.80
N LEU A 279 -3.66 13.12 -21.88
CA LEU A 279 -2.54 13.85 -22.47
C LEU A 279 -2.30 13.38 -23.91
N SER A 280 -1.61 14.19 -24.72
CA SER A 280 -1.21 13.80 -26.09
C SER A 280 0.31 13.70 -26.25
N SER A 281 1.06 14.29 -25.32
CA SER A 281 2.53 14.32 -25.29
C SER A 281 3.00 14.96 -23.99
N GLY A 282 4.32 14.92 -23.76
CA GLY A 282 4.98 15.55 -22.63
C GLY A 282 5.23 14.59 -21.47
N THR A 283 5.87 15.10 -20.42
CA THR A 283 6.13 14.32 -19.20
C THR A 283 4.85 14.25 -18.36
N ILE A 284 4.55 13.09 -17.79
CA ILE A 284 3.48 12.89 -16.82
C ILE A 284 4.03 13.19 -15.41
N TYR A 285 5.13 12.54 -15.05
CA TYR A 285 5.88 12.79 -13.82
C TYR A 285 7.34 12.41 -13.99
N SER A 286 8.18 12.88 -13.08
CA SER A 286 9.57 12.39 -12.93
C SER A 286 9.78 11.83 -11.53
N THR A 287 10.63 10.81 -11.42
CA THR A 287 11.10 10.30 -10.13
C THR A 287 12.52 10.78 -9.88
N ARG A 288 12.81 11.18 -8.64
CA ARG A 288 14.15 11.61 -8.26
C ARG A 288 14.65 10.86 -7.03
N GLN A 289 15.92 10.50 -7.06
CA GLN A 289 16.66 9.98 -5.93
C GLN A 289 17.80 10.95 -5.63
N ARG A 290 17.82 11.52 -4.42
CA ARG A 290 18.84 12.50 -3.99
C ARG A 290 19.03 13.65 -5.02
N ASN A 291 17.91 14.22 -5.47
CA ASN A 291 17.83 15.30 -6.47
C ASN A 291 18.32 14.98 -7.88
N GLN A 292 18.66 13.72 -8.19
CA GLN A 292 18.92 13.29 -9.55
C GLN A 292 17.67 12.65 -10.13
N VAL A 293 17.30 13.04 -11.35
CA VAL A 293 16.22 12.39 -12.09
C VAL A 293 16.67 10.96 -12.40
N VAL A 294 15.88 10.00 -11.92
CA VAL A 294 16.11 8.57 -12.12
C VAL A 294 15.28 8.08 -13.29
N ASP A 295 14.03 8.55 -13.39
CA ASP A 295 13.10 8.13 -14.41
C ASP A 295 12.08 9.23 -14.75
N GLU A 296 11.49 9.14 -15.94
CA GLU A 296 10.43 10.02 -16.44
C GLU A 296 9.35 9.22 -17.16
N ALA A 297 8.12 9.31 -16.65
CA ALA A 297 6.94 8.82 -17.35
C ALA A 297 6.51 9.83 -18.41
N LYS A 298 6.20 9.36 -19.62
CA LYS A 298 5.84 10.22 -20.76
C LYS A 298 4.48 9.83 -21.34
N ALA A 299 3.75 10.85 -21.77
CA ALA A 299 2.49 10.68 -22.45
C ALA A 299 2.67 10.43 -23.95
N HIS A 300 1.72 9.70 -24.52
CA HIS A 300 1.59 9.31 -25.90
C HIS A 300 0.28 9.86 -26.49
N ASP A 301 0.22 9.92 -27.82
CA ASP A 301 -1.00 10.36 -28.50
C ASP A 301 -2.03 9.22 -28.60
N GLY A 302 -3.30 9.57 -28.83
CA GLY A 302 -4.39 8.60 -29.01
C GLY A 302 -5.24 8.32 -27.77
N GLY A 303 -5.02 9.05 -26.68
CA GLY A 303 -5.79 8.91 -25.44
C GLY A 303 -7.30 9.11 -25.60
N ALA A 304 -8.09 8.33 -24.86
CA ALA A 304 -9.53 8.26 -24.89
C ALA A 304 -10.21 9.59 -24.55
N PHE A 305 -9.55 10.50 -23.85
CA PHE A 305 -10.08 11.82 -23.53
C PHE A 305 -9.19 12.97 -23.99
N ALA A 306 -8.09 12.67 -24.69
CA ALA A 306 -7.04 13.63 -25.07
C ALA A 306 -7.56 14.85 -25.85
N SER A 307 -8.58 14.69 -26.68
CA SER A 307 -9.17 15.77 -27.50
C SER A 307 -10.31 16.55 -26.85
N LEU A 308 -10.77 16.16 -25.65
CA LEU A 308 -11.91 16.80 -24.99
C LEU A 308 -11.46 17.87 -23.98
N PRO A 309 -12.20 18.96 -23.77
CA PRO A 309 -12.00 19.83 -22.61
C PRO A 309 -12.07 19.02 -21.29
N VAL A 310 -11.18 19.29 -20.34
CA VAL A 310 -11.09 18.55 -19.06
C VAL A 310 -11.08 19.50 -17.87
N VAL A 311 -11.83 19.13 -16.83
CA VAL A 311 -11.72 19.68 -15.48
C VAL A 311 -11.46 18.53 -14.52
N ALA A 312 -10.49 18.70 -13.60
CA ALA A 312 -10.19 17.72 -12.56
C ALA A 312 -10.67 18.23 -11.20
N LEU A 313 -11.36 17.38 -10.43
CA LEU A 313 -11.80 17.69 -9.06
C LEU A 313 -10.89 17.00 -8.05
N VAL A 314 -10.45 17.74 -7.04
CA VAL A 314 -9.57 17.23 -5.97
C VAL A 314 -10.01 17.74 -4.60
N ASN A 315 -9.60 17.06 -3.55
CA ASN A 315 -9.76 17.52 -2.18
C ASN A 315 -8.60 17.06 -1.30
N GLU A 316 -8.67 17.34 -0.01
CA GLU A 316 -7.61 17.05 0.97
C GLU A 316 -7.33 15.55 1.14
N TYR A 317 -8.23 14.70 0.66
CA TYR A 317 -8.10 13.24 0.67
C TYR A 317 -7.64 12.67 -0.68
N SER A 318 -7.44 13.51 -1.69
CA SER A 318 -6.72 13.13 -2.90
C SER A 318 -5.23 13.01 -2.54
N ALA A 319 -4.63 11.83 -2.75
CA ALA A 319 -3.25 11.57 -2.32
C ALA A 319 -2.44 10.76 -3.34
N SER A 320 -1.11 10.86 -3.27
CA SER A 320 -0.16 9.97 -3.96
C SER A 320 -0.40 9.94 -5.47
N ALA A 321 -0.72 8.77 -6.05
CA ALA A 321 -1.00 8.60 -7.46
C ALA A 321 -2.12 9.52 -8.00
N ALA A 322 -3.11 9.91 -7.17
CA ALA A 322 -4.12 10.90 -7.58
C ALA A 322 -3.51 12.30 -7.75
N GLU A 323 -2.52 12.66 -6.93
CA GLU A 323 -1.78 13.92 -7.00
C GLU A 323 -0.85 13.95 -8.22
N LEU A 324 -0.29 12.80 -8.62
CA LEU A 324 0.44 12.66 -9.87
C LEU A 324 -0.45 13.00 -11.08
N VAL A 325 -1.64 12.41 -11.17
CA VAL A 325 -2.57 12.69 -12.27
C VAL A 325 -2.99 14.17 -12.25
N ALA A 326 -3.42 14.69 -11.10
CA ALA A 326 -3.83 16.09 -10.99
C ALA A 326 -2.68 17.05 -11.36
N GLY A 327 -1.47 16.80 -10.85
CA GLY A 327 -0.28 17.58 -11.15
C GLY A 327 0.14 17.51 -12.61
N ALA A 328 0.09 16.33 -13.23
CA ALA A 328 0.40 16.13 -14.65
C ALA A 328 -0.54 16.94 -15.56
N LEU A 329 -1.85 16.87 -15.27
CA LEU A 329 -2.87 17.59 -16.03
C LEU A 329 -2.81 19.10 -15.80
N GLN A 330 -2.53 19.54 -14.56
CA GLN A 330 -2.41 20.95 -14.24
C GLN A 330 -1.17 21.58 -14.89
N ASP A 331 0.00 20.98 -14.72
CA ASP A 331 1.25 21.55 -15.18
C ASP A 331 1.36 21.59 -16.70
N SER A 332 0.79 20.60 -17.38
CA SER A 332 0.66 20.56 -18.83
C SER A 332 -0.41 21.52 -19.37
N GLY A 333 -1.13 22.25 -18.50
CA GLY A 333 -2.23 23.13 -18.89
C GLY A 333 -3.43 22.38 -19.49
N ARG A 334 -3.51 21.06 -19.24
CA ARG A 334 -4.46 20.15 -19.87
C ARG A 334 -5.83 20.18 -19.21
N ALA A 335 -5.87 20.36 -17.90
CA ALA A 335 -7.10 20.49 -17.13
C ALA A 335 -7.03 21.68 -16.17
N THR A 336 -8.17 22.32 -15.93
CA THR A 336 -8.33 23.18 -14.74
C THR A 336 -8.59 22.28 -13.54
N VAL A 337 -7.79 22.42 -12.48
CA VAL A 337 -7.97 21.71 -11.20
C VAL A 337 -8.83 22.56 -10.26
N VAL A 338 -9.88 21.95 -9.71
CA VAL A 338 -10.90 22.61 -8.87
C VAL A 338 -11.08 21.85 -7.56
N GLY A 339 -11.16 22.56 -6.43
CA GLY A 339 -11.48 21.96 -5.12
C GLY A 339 -10.56 22.48 -4.01
N ALA A 340 -10.05 21.58 -3.16
CA ALA A 340 -9.14 21.93 -2.06
C ALA A 340 -7.72 21.37 -2.28
N THR A 341 -6.72 21.95 -1.61
CA THR A 341 -5.34 21.45 -1.66
C THR A 341 -5.27 20.00 -1.20
N THR A 342 -4.59 19.17 -1.97
CA THR A 342 -4.49 17.71 -1.76
C THR A 342 -3.59 17.34 -0.57
N PHE A 343 -3.53 16.05 -0.26
CA PHE A 343 -2.89 15.51 0.93
C PHE A 343 -1.39 15.80 1.06
N GLY A 344 -0.64 15.73 -0.05
CA GLY A 344 0.78 16.04 -0.11
C GLY A 344 1.73 14.85 -0.09
N LYS A 345 1.30 13.65 -0.49
CA LYS A 345 2.20 12.49 -0.53
C LYS A 345 2.93 12.42 -1.87
N GLY A 346 4.20 12.81 -1.86
CA GLY A 346 5.08 12.81 -3.03
C GLY A 346 6.20 11.78 -2.97
N SER A 347 6.10 10.76 -2.12
CA SER A 347 7.10 9.72 -1.93
C SER A 347 6.79 8.47 -2.75
N VAL A 348 7.82 7.85 -3.32
CA VAL A 348 7.75 6.57 -4.05
C VAL A 348 8.11 5.44 -3.09
N GLN A 349 7.24 4.45 -2.98
CA GLN A 349 7.55 3.22 -2.27
C GLN A 349 7.92 2.09 -3.23
N THR A 350 9.04 1.43 -2.98
CA THR A 350 9.38 0.15 -3.61
C THR A 350 8.97 -0.99 -2.68
N ILE A 351 8.32 -2.01 -3.24
CA ILE A 351 7.94 -3.22 -2.53
C ILE A 351 9.02 -4.27 -2.77
N TYR A 352 9.59 -4.79 -1.68
CA TYR A 352 10.57 -5.86 -1.69
C TYR A 352 9.94 -7.12 -1.07
N GLU A 353 9.80 -8.16 -1.89
CA GLU A 353 9.42 -9.49 -1.38
C GLU A 353 10.60 -10.12 -0.66
N LEU A 354 10.34 -10.70 0.51
CA LEU A 354 11.35 -11.34 1.34
C LEU A 354 11.15 -12.86 1.38
N PRO A 355 12.24 -13.63 1.60
CA PRO A 355 12.14 -15.07 1.82
C PRO A 355 11.14 -15.39 2.95
N GLY A 356 10.32 -16.43 2.74
CA GLY A 356 9.26 -16.81 3.69
C GLY A 356 7.93 -16.04 3.50
N GLY A 357 7.81 -15.24 2.45
CA GLY A 357 6.54 -14.60 2.05
C GLY A 357 6.22 -13.30 2.79
N ALA A 358 7.17 -12.76 3.56
CA ALA A 358 7.08 -11.41 4.12
C ALA A 358 7.42 -10.37 3.05
N GLY A 359 7.20 -9.09 3.35
CA GLY A 359 7.57 -8.00 2.45
C GLY A 359 7.95 -6.72 3.18
N VAL A 360 8.71 -5.86 2.52
CA VAL A 360 9.03 -4.51 2.99
C VAL A 360 8.59 -3.52 1.94
N ARG A 361 7.77 -2.54 2.35
CA ARG A 361 7.48 -1.35 1.57
C ARG A 361 8.41 -0.25 2.06
N LEU A 362 9.25 0.27 1.18
CA LEU A 362 10.29 1.24 1.55
C LEU A 362 10.23 2.48 0.66
N THR A 363 10.31 3.67 1.25
CA THR A 363 10.42 4.90 0.48
C THR A 363 11.82 5.01 -0.14
N THR A 364 11.90 5.02 -1.48
CA THR A 364 13.17 4.98 -2.22
C THR A 364 13.43 6.20 -3.08
N MET A 365 12.36 6.89 -3.50
CA MET A 365 12.41 8.05 -4.41
C MET A 365 11.30 9.06 -4.07
N ARG A 366 11.28 10.18 -4.79
CA ARG A 366 10.22 11.19 -4.73
C ARG A 366 9.67 11.49 -6.13
N TYR A 367 8.37 11.77 -6.18
CA TYR A 367 7.65 12.19 -7.38
C TYR A 367 7.68 13.71 -7.55
N TYR A 368 7.77 14.12 -8.81
CA TYR A 368 7.77 15.50 -9.24
C TYR A 368 6.84 15.67 -10.44
N THR A 369 6.08 16.75 -10.43
CA THR A 369 5.19 17.10 -11.55
C THR A 369 6.00 17.53 -12.79
N PRO A 370 5.36 17.70 -13.97
CA PRO A 370 6.07 18.08 -15.21
C PRO A 370 6.86 19.38 -15.12
N LYS A 371 6.44 20.37 -14.31
CA LYS A 371 7.22 21.60 -14.06
C LYS A 371 8.30 21.43 -12.99
N GLY A 372 8.52 20.22 -12.49
CA GLY A 372 9.51 19.91 -11.46
C GLY A 372 9.10 20.35 -10.05
N ARG A 373 7.80 20.55 -9.78
CA ARG A 373 7.28 20.86 -8.44
C ARG A 373 7.24 19.58 -7.60
N SER A 374 7.71 19.65 -6.36
CA SER A 374 7.57 18.56 -5.41
C SER A 374 6.16 18.51 -4.86
N ILE A 375 5.60 17.31 -4.73
CA ILE A 375 4.30 17.07 -4.11
C ILE A 375 4.47 16.86 -2.60
N GLN A 376 5.61 16.33 -2.19
CA GLN A 376 5.86 15.89 -0.81
C GLN A 376 5.69 17.04 0.19
N ALA A 377 4.82 16.82 1.18
CA ALA A 377 4.42 17.76 2.24
C ALA A 377 3.76 19.07 1.76
N GLN A 378 3.52 19.23 0.45
CA GLN A 378 2.94 20.45 -0.13
C GLN A 378 1.56 20.20 -0.77
N GLY A 379 1.42 19.07 -1.46
CA GLY A 379 0.27 18.73 -2.29
C GLY A 379 0.16 19.54 -3.58
N ILE A 380 -0.88 19.23 -4.34
CA ILE A 380 -1.33 19.96 -5.51
C ILE A 380 -2.32 21.02 -5.03
N ARG A 381 -1.97 22.29 -5.26
CA ARG A 381 -2.88 23.42 -5.04
C ARG A 381 -3.77 23.60 -6.28
N PRO A 382 -5.12 23.58 -6.13
CA PRO A 382 -6.03 23.77 -7.26
C PRO A 382 -5.89 25.16 -7.91
N ASP A 383 -6.27 25.25 -9.19
CA ASP A 383 -6.35 26.52 -9.93
C ASP A 383 -7.53 27.36 -9.43
N ILE A 384 -8.63 26.68 -9.08
CA ILE A 384 -9.82 27.24 -8.45
C ILE A 384 -9.98 26.59 -7.08
N VAL A 385 -9.70 27.35 -6.02
CA VAL A 385 -9.81 26.87 -4.65
C VAL A 385 -11.24 27.08 -4.15
N ILE A 386 -11.83 26.03 -3.61
CA ILE A 386 -13.13 26.03 -2.96
C ILE A 386 -12.89 26.00 -1.45
N GLU A 387 -13.17 27.11 -0.77
CA GLU A 387 -13.02 27.22 0.68
C GLU A 387 -14.40 27.09 1.34
N SER A 388 -14.55 26.13 2.25
CA SER A 388 -15.77 25.99 3.04
C SER A 388 -15.80 27.06 4.14
N ALA A 389 -16.71 28.04 4.03
CA ALA A 389 -16.79 29.15 4.99
C ALA A 389 -17.34 28.74 6.38
N GLN A 390 -17.88 27.52 6.52
CA GLN A 390 -18.45 27.00 7.77
C GLN A 390 -18.31 25.48 7.85
N GLN A 391 -17.20 25.02 8.41
CA GLN A 391 -17.25 23.88 9.34
C GLN A 391 -16.53 24.33 10.62
N PRO A 392 -17.13 24.18 11.83
CA PRO A 392 -16.31 24.18 13.03
C PRO A 392 -15.27 23.09 12.78
N LEU A 393 -13.98 23.47 12.74
CA LEU A 393 -12.86 22.59 12.38
C LEU A 393 -13.16 21.16 12.86
N PRO A 394 -13.51 20.22 11.96
CA PRO A 394 -13.26 18.83 12.27
C PRO A 394 -11.78 18.77 12.65
N ALA A 395 -11.39 17.92 13.60
CA ALA A 395 -9.99 17.70 13.97
C ALA A 395 -9.06 17.99 12.78
N ALA A 396 -8.15 18.96 12.94
CA ALA A 396 -7.41 19.61 11.84
C ALA A 396 -7.17 18.65 10.67
N ILE A 397 -7.58 19.04 9.45
CA ILE A 397 -7.48 18.19 8.26
C ILE A 397 -6.03 17.69 8.16
N LEU A 398 -5.84 16.40 8.41
CA LEU A 398 -4.53 15.77 8.48
C LEU A 398 -3.92 15.73 7.07
N ARG A 399 -2.73 16.30 6.92
CA ARG A 399 -1.95 16.26 5.68
C ARG A 399 -0.63 15.54 5.89
N GLU A 400 0.09 15.29 4.79
CA GLU A 400 1.42 14.67 4.84
C GLU A 400 2.37 15.41 5.81
N GLN A 401 2.37 16.75 5.77
CA GLN A 401 3.21 17.59 6.63
C GLN A 401 2.89 17.48 8.14
N ASP A 402 1.71 16.97 8.47
CA ASP A 402 1.26 16.82 9.85
C ASP A 402 1.58 15.42 10.41
N LEU A 403 2.05 14.49 9.57
CA LEU A 403 2.44 13.15 10.00
C LEU A 403 3.77 13.19 10.75
N GLU A 404 3.85 12.45 11.85
CA GLU A 404 5.11 12.21 12.55
C GLU A 404 6.10 11.48 11.63
N GLY A 405 7.36 11.93 11.59
CA GLY A 405 8.40 11.35 10.76
C GLY A 405 8.23 11.57 9.25
N HIS A 406 7.32 12.43 8.79
CA HIS A 406 7.17 12.71 7.37
C HIS A 406 8.46 13.24 6.72
N LEU A 407 8.63 12.94 5.44
CA LEU A 407 9.74 13.50 4.68
C LEU A 407 9.49 14.99 4.40
N PRO A 408 10.50 15.87 4.60
CA PRO A 408 10.33 17.30 4.39
C PRO A 408 10.05 17.63 2.93
N ALA A 409 9.40 18.78 2.72
CA ALA A 409 9.21 19.38 1.42
C ALA A 409 10.55 19.68 0.71
N GLU A 410 10.60 19.46 -0.60
CA GLU A 410 11.74 19.84 -1.45
C GLU A 410 11.31 20.94 -2.44
N GLY A 411 12.08 22.02 -2.53
CA GLY A 411 11.79 23.15 -3.42
C GLY A 411 10.65 24.07 -2.94
N SER A 412 10.37 25.13 -3.69
CA SER A 412 9.32 26.10 -3.40
C SER A 412 7.99 25.74 -4.06
N ILE A 413 6.86 26.02 -3.38
CA ILE A 413 5.53 26.01 -3.99
C ILE A 413 5.54 27.02 -5.15
N GLY A 414 5.25 26.58 -6.38
CA GLY A 414 5.20 27.47 -7.54
C GLY A 414 4.23 28.63 -7.31
N ASP A 415 4.66 29.84 -7.70
CA ASP A 415 4.12 31.16 -7.32
C ASP A 415 2.77 31.54 -7.99
N GLY A 416 1.93 30.55 -8.29
CA GLY A 416 0.60 30.78 -8.85
C GLY A 416 -0.37 31.28 -7.79
N SER A 417 -0.81 32.53 -7.90
CA SER A 417 -1.95 33.04 -7.11
C SER A 417 -3.25 32.41 -7.62
N PRO A 418 -3.89 31.49 -6.87
CA PRO A 418 -5.10 30.83 -7.34
C PRO A 418 -6.28 31.80 -7.37
N ARG A 419 -7.30 31.43 -8.14
CA ARG A 419 -8.62 32.07 -8.01
C ARG A 419 -9.35 31.41 -6.85
N ALA A 420 -9.44 32.10 -5.71
CA ALA A 420 -10.24 31.63 -4.59
C ALA A 420 -11.73 31.90 -4.85
N VAL A 421 -12.58 30.91 -4.63
CA VAL A 421 -14.04 31.02 -4.66
C VAL A 421 -14.54 30.67 -3.25
N LEU A 422 -15.02 31.69 -2.53
CA LEU A 422 -15.59 31.52 -1.20
C LEU A 422 -17.00 30.93 -1.30
N VAL A 423 -17.27 29.88 -0.52
CA VAL A 423 -18.60 29.26 -0.45
C VAL A 423 -19.38 29.84 0.75
N GLU A 424 -20.19 30.86 0.52
CA GLU A 424 -21.14 31.33 1.53
C GLU A 424 -22.38 30.42 1.59
N LYS A 425 -22.66 29.84 2.76
CA LYS A 425 -23.94 29.19 3.10
C LYS A 425 -24.43 28.05 2.18
N ARG A 426 -23.55 27.12 1.81
CA ARG A 426 -23.99 25.76 1.43
C ARG A 426 -23.22 24.74 2.23
N ALA A 427 -23.93 23.98 3.06
CA ALA A 427 -23.34 22.81 3.69
C ALA A 427 -22.93 21.84 2.58
N GLU A 428 -21.63 21.61 2.44
CA GLU A 428 -21.15 20.44 1.71
C GLU A 428 -21.66 19.22 2.49
N ALA A 429 -22.64 18.53 1.92
CA ALA A 429 -22.95 17.20 2.40
C ALA A 429 -21.69 16.35 2.16
N ALA A 430 -21.06 15.89 3.24
CA ALA A 430 -19.97 14.93 3.17
C ALA A 430 -20.38 13.83 2.21
N ALA A 431 -19.60 13.62 1.14
CA ALA A 431 -19.90 12.67 0.08
C ALA A 431 -20.07 11.27 0.69
N ARG A 432 -21.32 10.87 0.96
CA ARG A 432 -21.69 9.49 1.26
C ARG A 432 -21.86 8.81 -0.11
N GLY A 433 -21.11 7.74 -0.39
CA GLY A 433 -21.27 7.00 -1.66
C GLY A 433 -22.55 6.14 -1.67
N PRO A 434 -22.85 5.38 -2.75
CA PRO A 434 -22.29 5.37 -4.11
C PRO A 434 -23.31 5.82 -5.20
N GLU A 435 -22.80 6.32 -6.33
CA GLU A 435 -23.44 6.49 -7.68
C GLU A 435 -24.81 7.21 -7.83
N GLY A 436 -25.61 7.35 -6.78
CA GLY A 436 -26.94 7.98 -6.80
C GLY A 436 -26.94 9.50 -6.72
N ASP A 437 -25.83 10.12 -6.30
CA ASP A 437 -25.80 11.52 -5.85
C ASP A 437 -25.25 12.51 -6.89
N VAL A 438 -24.83 12.04 -8.07
CA VAL A 438 -24.44 12.93 -9.16
C VAL A 438 -25.68 13.18 -10.03
N PRO A 439 -26.35 14.36 -9.90
CA PRO A 439 -27.51 14.66 -10.74
C PRO A 439 -27.09 14.79 -12.21
N ALA A 440 -28.04 14.59 -13.13
CA ALA A 440 -27.79 14.78 -14.56
C ALA A 440 -27.28 16.20 -14.87
N ASP A 441 -27.81 17.21 -14.15
CA ASP A 441 -27.32 18.59 -14.13
C ASP A 441 -26.66 18.89 -12.77
N PRO A 442 -25.32 18.88 -12.68
CA PRO A 442 -24.59 19.20 -11.46
C PRO A 442 -24.89 20.57 -10.85
N THR A 443 -25.35 21.53 -11.66
CA THR A 443 -25.61 22.90 -11.18
C THR A 443 -26.80 22.98 -10.24
N ARG A 444 -27.68 21.96 -10.28
CA ARG A 444 -28.85 21.81 -9.42
C ARG A 444 -28.58 20.89 -8.22
N GLY A 445 -27.39 20.32 -8.13
CA GLY A 445 -26.98 19.44 -7.04
C GLY A 445 -26.59 20.18 -5.77
N SER A 446 -26.38 19.39 -4.71
CA SER A 446 -25.79 19.83 -3.43
C SER A 446 -24.27 19.84 -3.44
N ASP A 447 -23.62 19.15 -4.38
CA ASP A 447 -22.17 19.12 -4.54
C ASP A 447 -21.67 20.40 -5.21
N PHE A 448 -21.23 21.36 -4.40
CA PHE A 448 -20.79 22.66 -4.87
C PHE A 448 -19.50 22.59 -5.71
N THR A 449 -18.53 21.79 -5.28
CA THR A 449 -17.27 21.60 -6.00
C THR A 449 -17.53 21.03 -7.41
N LEU A 450 -18.40 20.03 -7.52
CA LEU A 450 -18.82 19.49 -8.81
C LEU A 450 -19.57 20.53 -9.66
N ALA A 451 -20.46 21.32 -9.06
CA ALA A 451 -21.19 22.38 -9.76
C ALA A 451 -20.24 23.45 -10.34
N VAL A 452 -19.24 23.90 -9.57
CA VAL A 452 -18.23 24.85 -10.04
C VAL A 452 -17.37 24.25 -11.13
N GLY A 453 -16.89 23.01 -10.95
CA GLY A 453 -16.10 22.32 -11.97
C GLY A 453 -16.88 22.11 -13.28
N TYR A 454 -18.16 21.75 -13.19
CA TYR A 454 -19.03 21.63 -14.36
C TYR A 454 -19.24 22.96 -15.06
N GLN A 455 -19.50 24.05 -14.34
CA GLN A 455 -19.61 25.39 -14.93
C GLN A 455 -18.31 25.85 -15.60
N GLN A 456 -17.16 25.55 -14.99
CA GLN A 456 -15.85 25.84 -15.56
C GLN A 456 -15.64 25.07 -16.86
N LEU A 457 -16.02 23.78 -16.89
CA LEU A 457 -15.94 22.96 -18.09
C LEU A 457 -16.85 23.51 -19.20
N LEU A 458 -18.10 23.85 -18.90
CA LEU A 458 -19.04 24.38 -19.89
C LEU A 458 -18.54 25.64 -20.61
N ARG A 459 -17.71 26.46 -19.95
CA ARG A 459 -17.07 27.63 -20.56
C ARG A 459 -15.93 27.26 -21.53
N ALA A 460 -15.30 26.11 -21.31
CA ALA A 460 -14.23 25.59 -22.17
C ALA A 460 -14.77 24.77 -23.36
N ILE A 461 -16.02 24.32 -23.31
CA ILE A 461 -16.67 23.64 -24.43
C ILE A 461 -16.96 24.66 -25.54
N PRO A 462 -16.47 24.46 -26.78
CA PRO A 462 -16.80 25.33 -27.90
C PRO A 462 -18.31 25.40 -28.12
N ALA A 463 -18.84 26.59 -28.37
CA ALA A 463 -20.25 26.75 -28.75
C ALA A 463 -20.55 25.85 -29.96
N ARG A 464 -21.61 25.02 -29.87
CA ARG A 464 -22.07 24.21 -31.01
C ARG A 464 -22.40 25.18 -32.16
N ARG A 465 -21.64 25.07 -33.26
CA ARG A 465 -21.93 25.79 -34.50
C ARG A 465 -23.15 25.21 -35.19
#